data_AF-A0A4U1F838-F1
#
_entry.id   AF-A0A4U1F838-F1
#
_cell.length_a   1.000
_cell.length_b   1.000
_cell.length_c   1.000
_cell.angle_alpha   90.00
_cell.angle_beta   90.00
_cell.angle_gamma   90.00
#
_symmetry.space_group_name_H-M   'P 1'
#
loop_
_entity.id
_entity.type
_entity.pdbx_description
1 polymer ?
#
loop_
_entity_poly.entity_id
_entity_poly.type
_entity_poly.pdbx_seq_one_letter_code
_entity_poly.pdbx_strand_id
1 'polypeptide(L)'
;MCHVCTLGHGDCHCGECKCHAGYIGDNCNCSTDISTCQARDGQICSDRGHCVCGQCQCTEPGAFGETCEKCPTCLDACSTKRDCVECLLLHSGSSVDNQTCQNLCKDEVITRVDTIAKDDQEAVLCFYKTAKDCVMMFTYAELPSGKSNLTVLREPECGTAPNAMTILLAVVGSIILIGLALLAIWKLLVTIHDRREFAKFQSERSRARYEM
;
A
#
# COMPACT_ATOMS: atom_id res chain seq x y z
N MET A 1 7.15 52.49 -7.00
CA MET A 1 8.27 52.05 -6.15
C MET A 1 8.50 50.57 -6.41
N CYS A 2 9.70 50.14 -6.85
CA CYS A 2 10.07 48.72 -6.78
C CYS A 2 10.23 48.39 -5.30
N HIS A 3 9.39 47.54 -4.75
CA HIS A 3 9.42 47.28 -3.32
C HIS A 3 10.43 46.21 -2.91
N VAL A 4 10.86 45.31 -3.82
CA VAL A 4 11.71 44.17 -3.43
C VAL A 4 12.50 43.62 -4.65
N CYS A 5 13.57 44.27 -5.09
CA CYS A 5 14.59 43.58 -5.89
C CYS A 5 15.69 43.09 -4.96
N THR A 6 16.13 41.84 -5.10
CA THR A 6 17.19 41.28 -4.24
C THR A 6 18.50 42.01 -4.53
N LEU A 7 19.11 42.60 -3.50
CA LEU A 7 20.26 43.48 -3.64
C LEU A 7 21.46 42.72 -4.22
N GLY A 8 21.97 43.15 -5.37
CA GLY A 8 23.08 42.51 -6.08
C GLY A 8 22.67 41.50 -7.16
N HIS A 9 21.40 41.10 -7.20
CA HIS A 9 20.89 40.13 -8.20
C HIS A 9 20.07 40.79 -9.33
N GLY A 10 19.80 42.09 -9.24
CA GLY A 10 19.14 42.85 -10.30
C GLY A 10 18.95 44.32 -9.96
N ASP A 11 18.64 45.11 -10.99
CA ASP A 11 18.41 46.55 -10.93
C ASP A 11 16.93 46.90 -11.15
N CYS A 12 16.41 47.89 -10.43
CA CYS A 12 15.04 48.35 -10.60
C CYS A 12 14.92 49.35 -11.75
N HIS A 13 14.08 49.04 -12.75
CA HIS A 13 13.75 49.94 -13.85
C HIS A 13 12.23 50.09 -13.99
N CYS A 14 11.72 51.31 -13.87
CA CYS A 14 10.30 51.66 -14.07
C CYS A 14 9.29 50.82 -13.24
N GLY A 15 9.68 50.34 -12.05
CA GLY A 15 8.81 49.54 -11.19
C GLY A 15 8.93 48.03 -11.37
N GLU A 16 9.79 47.57 -12.28
CA GLU A 16 10.08 46.16 -12.54
C GLU A 16 11.57 45.86 -12.26
N CYS A 17 11.87 44.67 -11.70
CA CYS A 17 13.26 44.25 -11.50
C CYS A 17 13.84 43.67 -12.79
N LYS A 18 15.01 44.15 -13.21
CA LYS A 18 15.82 43.58 -14.28
C LYS A 18 16.94 42.76 -13.67
N CYS A 19 16.81 41.43 -13.76
CA CYS A 19 17.76 40.52 -13.13
C CYS A 19 19.09 40.47 -13.86
N HIS A 20 20.17 40.34 -13.08
CA HIS A 20 21.51 40.09 -13.58
C HIS A 20 21.63 38.67 -14.16
N ALA A 21 22.65 38.45 -14.98
CA ALA A 21 22.96 37.11 -15.50
C ALA A 21 23.11 36.12 -14.34
N GLY A 22 22.41 34.99 -14.43
CA GLY A 22 22.39 33.99 -13.36
C GLY A 22 21.18 34.07 -12.41
N TYR A 23 20.28 35.06 -12.57
CA TYR A 23 19.11 35.23 -11.70
C TYR A 23 17.82 35.43 -12.48
N ILE A 24 16.72 34.88 -11.97
CA ILE A 24 15.37 34.96 -12.53
C ILE A 24 14.31 35.21 -11.45
N GLY A 25 13.08 35.44 -11.87
CA GLY A 25 11.92 35.72 -11.03
C GLY A 25 11.66 37.22 -10.86
N ASP A 26 10.43 37.56 -10.43
CA ASP A 26 9.94 38.95 -10.37
C ASP A 26 10.81 39.87 -9.49
N ASN A 27 11.51 39.28 -8.52
CA ASN A 27 12.35 39.96 -7.54
C ASN A 27 13.84 39.54 -7.64
N CYS A 28 14.21 38.79 -8.70
CA CYS A 28 15.56 38.25 -8.89
C CYS A 28 16.08 37.42 -7.72
N ASN A 29 15.19 36.66 -7.07
CA ASN A 29 15.48 35.85 -5.89
C ASN A 29 15.93 34.43 -6.23
N CYS A 30 15.78 34.00 -7.49
CA CYS A 30 16.02 32.64 -7.92
C CYS A 30 17.31 32.57 -8.74
N SER A 31 18.30 31.80 -8.26
CA SER A 31 19.52 31.54 -9.02
C SER A 31 19.24 30.54 -10.15
N THR A 32 19.85 30.75 -11.32
CA THR A 32 19.84 29.79 -12.43
C THR A 32 21.03 28.83 -12.38
N ASP A 33 21.84 28.88 -11.31
CA ASP A 33 22.91 27.93 -11.10
C ASP A 33 22.33 26.54 -10.80
N ILE A 34 22.79 25.54 -11.55
CA ILE A 34 22.38 24.15 -11.45
C ILE A 34 23.40 23.28 -10.72
N SER A 35 24.55 23.85 -10.33
CA SER A 35 25.64 23.12 -9.66
C SER A 35 25.21 22.44 -8.37
N THR A 36 24.32 23.09 -7.59
CA THR A 36 23.77 22.53 -6.34
C THR A 36 22.77 21.40 -6.55
N CYS A 37 22.21 21.28 -7.76
CA CYS A 37 21.26 20.24 -8.13
C CYS A 37 21.93 19.01 -8.77
N GLN A 38 23.24 19.05 -8.96
CA GLN A 38 23.98 17.97 -9.61
C GLN A 38 24.24 16.82 -8.63
N ALA A 39 23.75 15.64 -8.95
CA ALA A 39 23.97 14.41 -8.20
C ALA A 39 25.38 13.83 -8.48
N ARG A 40 25.77 12.82 -7.69
CA ARG A 40 27.11 12.20 -7.78
C ARG A 40 27.39 11.50 -9.11
N ASP A 41 26.33 11.05 -9.77
CA ASP A 41 26.35 10.45 -11.11
C ASP A 41 26.49 11.49 -12.23
N GLY A 42 26.53 12.78 -11.88
CA GLY A 42 26.62 13.90 -12.80
C GLY A 42 25.28 14.36 -13.38
N GLN A 43 24.18 13.69 -13.04
CA GLN A 43 22.83 14.05 -13.51
C GLN A 43 22.21 15.15 -12.65
N ILE A 44 21.37 15.98 -13.25
CA ILE A 44 20.64 17.03 -12.52
C ILE A 44 19.41 16.39 -11.88
N CYS A 45 19.30 16.46 -10.56
CA CYS A 45 18.21 15.85 -9.78
C CYS A 45 18.00 14.35 -10.07
N SER A 46 19.09 13.63 -10.35
CA SER A 46 19.09 12.21 -10.75
C SER A 46 18.14 11.88 -11.92
N ASP A 47 17.82 12.87 -12.76
CA ASP A 47 16.83 12.78 -13.86
C ASP A 47 15.39 12.44 -13.38
N ARG A 48 15.13 12.57 -12.07
CA ARG A 48 13.83 12.30 -11.42
C ARG A 48 13.06 13.57 -11.07
N GLY A 49 13.54 14.72 -11.52
CA GLY A 49 13.00 16.02 -11.15
C GLY A 49 13.59 17.19 -11.94
N HIS A 50 13.26 18.40 -11.50
CA HIS A 50 13.73 19.64 -12.11
C HIS A 50 14.45 20.50 -11.08
N CYS A 51 15.58 21.09 -11.48
CA CYS A 51 16.29 22.05 -10.65
C CYS A 51 15.59 23.42 -10.75
N VAL A 52 15.09 23.92 -9.62
CA VAL A 52 14.42 25.22 -9.51
C VAL A 52 15.11 26.01 -8.40
N CYS A 53 15.71 27.15 -8.75
CA CYS A 53 16.40 28.03 -7.80
C CYS A 53 17.51 27.35 -6.98
N GLY A 54 18.24 26.41 -7.58
CA GLY A 54 19.30 25.65 -6.91
C GLY A 54 18.80 24.53 -6.00
N GLN A 55 17.51 24.19 -6.03
CA GLN A 55 16.92 23.06 -5.31
C GLN A 55 16.21 22.11 -6.27
N CYS A 56 16.30 20.81 -6.01
CA CYS A 56 15.61 19.82 -6.82
C CYS A 56 14.14 19.68 -6.42
N GLN A 57 13.25 19.85 -7.39
CA GLN A 57 11.84 19.53 -7.29
C GLN A 57 11.59 18.17 -7.94
N CYS A 58 11.49 17.13 -7.11
CA CYS A 58 11.29 15.76 -7.57
C CYS A 58 9.89 15.59 -8.17
N THR A 59 9.83 15.16 -9.43
CA THR A 59 8.59 14.91 -10.17
C THR A 59 8.20 13.43 -10.14
N GLU A 60 9.17 12.54 -9.92
CA GLU A 60 8.91 11.11 -9.87
C GLU A 60 8.22 10.72 -8.54
N PRO A 61 7.09 9.98 -8.60
CA PRO A 61 6.32 9.66 -7.40
C PRO A 61 7.10 8.77 -6.42
N GLY A 62 7.36 9.33 -5.24
CA GLY A 62 8.08 8.68 -4.15
C GLY A 62 9.60 8.82 -4.20
N ALA A 63 10.13 9.63 -5.14
CA ALA A 63 11.51 10.11 -5.09
C ALA A 63 11.65 11.28 -4.09
N PHE A 64 12.72 11.27 -3.31
CA PHE A 64 13.08 12.28 -2.31
C PHE A 64 14.60 12.35 -2.12
N GLY A 65 15.08 13.34 -1.35
CA GLY A 65 16.51 13.64 -1.20
C GLY A 65 16.86 15.02 -1.75
N GLU A 66 18.09 15.48 -1.52
CA GLU A 66 18.51 16.82 -1.97
C GLU A 66 18.61 16.91 -3.50
N THR A 67 18.92 15.79 -4.15
CA THR A 67 18.98 15.68 -5.61
C THR A 67 18.04 14.59 -6.12
N CYS A 68 16.95 14.29 -5.40
CA CYS A 68 15.98 13.24 -5.74
C CYS A 68 16.60 11.83 -5.86
N GLU A 69 17.71 11.57 -5.16
CA GLU A 69 18.49 10.35 -5.30
C GLU A 69 17.87 9.14 -4.57
N LYS A 70 17.00 9.37 -3.59
CA LYS A 70 16.37 8.32 -2.79
C LYS A 70 14.98 8.07 -3.33
N CYS A 71 14.76 6.88 -3.87
CA CYS A 71 13.42 6.52 -4.32
C CYS A 71 13.12 5.04 -4.07
N PRO A 72 12.55 4.68 -2.91
CA PRO A 72 12.19 3.31 -2.58
C PRO A 72 11.03 2.78 -3.43
N THR A 73 10.25 3.67 -4.06
CA THR A 73 9.19 3.31 -5.03
C THR A 73 9.68 3.26 -6.46
N CYS A 74 10.88 3.78 -6.75
CA CYS A 74 11.38 3.84 -8.11
C CYS A 74 12.03 2.52 -8.50
N LEU A 75 11.79 2.15 -9.74
CA LEU A 75 11.93 0.80 -10.23
C LEU A 75 13.36 0.39 -10.57
N ASP A 76 14.45 1.12 -10.34
CA ASP A 76 15.73 0.65 -10.95
C ASP A 76 16.37 -0.55 -10.23
N ALA A 77 16.50 -0.52 -8.91
CA ALA A 77 16.98 -1.68 -8.17
C ALA A 77 15.91 -2.77 -8.06
N CYS A 78 14.67 -2.40 -7.73
CA CYS A 78 13.56 -3.34 -7.60
C CYS A 78 13.15 -3.96 -8.96
N SER A 79 13.16 -3.23 -10.08
CA SER A 79 12.82 -3.80 -11.41
C SER A 79 13.90 -4.74 -11.91
N THR A 80 15.18 -4.42 -11.69
CA THR A 80 16.27 -5.33 -12.09
C THR A 80 16.14 -6.68 -11.38
N LYS A 81 15.72 -6.68 -10.11
CA LYS A 81 15.47 -7.92 -9.35
C LYS A 81 14.08 -8.51 -9.60
N ARG A 82 13.13 -7.73 -10.11
CA ARG A 82 11.75 -8.18 -10.40
C ARG A 82 11.73 -9.31 -11.40
N ASP A 83 12.51 -9.23 -12.48
CA ASP A 83 12.54 -10.27 -13.53
C ASP A 83 12.97 -11.63 -12.95
N CYS A 84 13.95 -11.61 -12.03
CA CYS A 84 14.37 -12.78 -11.26
C CYS A 84 13.23 -13.31 -10.36
N VAL A 85 12.54 -12.43 -9.62
CA VAL A 85 11.42 -12.82 -8.74
C VAL A 85 10.23 -13.37 -9.52
N GLU A 86 9.85 -12.77 -10.64
CA GLU A 86 8.75 -13.25 -11.49
C GLU A 86 9.07 -14.62 -12.08
N CYS A 87 10.31 -14.81 -12.54
CA CYS A 87 10.79 -16.11 -13.01
C CYS A 87 10.72 -17.18 -11.91
N LEU A 88 11.10 -16.84 -10.68
CA LEU A 88 11.05 -17.73 -9.52
C LEU A 88 9.61 -18.14 -9.15
N LEU A 89 8.66 -17.20 -9.26
CA LEU A 89 7.24 -17.42 -8.98
C LEU A 89 6.59 -18.34 -10.03
N LEU A 90 6.86 -18.09 -11.32
CA LEU A 90 6.33 -18.90 -12.43
C LEU A 90 6.79 -20.36 -12.35
N HIS A 91 8.02 -20.59 -11.90
CA HIS A 91 8.64 -21.92 -11.83
C HIS A 91 8.64 -22.54 -10.44
N SER A 92 7.86 -22.00 -9.49
CA SER A 92 7.80 -22.53 -8.12
C SER A 92 7.28 -23.98 -8.01
N GLY A 93 6.96 -24.65 -9.14
CA GLY A 93 6.54 -26.05 -9.20
C GLY A 93 7.10 -26.89 -10.36
N SER A 94 8.06 -26.44 -11.17
CA SER A 94 8.60 -27.24 -12.29
C SER A 94 10.10 -27.06 -12.49
N SER A 95 10.83 -28.18 -12.66
CA SER A 95 12.29 -28.26 -12.79
C SER A 95 12.82 -28.00 -14.23
N VAL A 96 11.93 -27.65 -15.17
CA VAL A 96 12.22 -27.72 -16.61
C VAL A 96 12.92 -26.47 -17.17
N ASP A 97 12.93 -25.34 -16.44
CA ASP A 97 13.60 -24.09 -16.86
C ASP A 97 14.47 -23.47 -15.74
N ASN A 98 15.10 -24.34 -14.95
CA ASN A 98 15.90 -23.91 -13.79
C ASN A 98 17.19 -23.17 -14.23
N GLN A 99 17.71 -23.47 -15.42
CA GLN A 99 18.99 -22.92 -15.91
C GLN A 99 18.89 -21.44 -16.30
N THR A 100 17.82 -21.04 -17.00
CA THR A 100 17.61 -19.66 -17.45
C THR A 100 17.38 -18.73 -16.26
N CYS A 101 16.56 -19.19 -15.31
CA CYS A 101 16.29 -18.47 -14.06
C CYS A 101 17.53 -18.38 -13.16
N GLN A 102 18.31 -19.45 -13.03
CA GLN A 102 19.57 -19.44 -12.29
C GLN A 102 20.59 -18.47 -12.88
N ASN A 103 20.64 -18.34 -14.21
CA ASN A 103 21.51 -17.36 -14.87
C ASN A 103 21.02 -15.93 -14.64
N LEU A 104 19.70 -15.69 -14.64
CA LEU A 104 19.10 -14.38 -14.40
C LEU A 104 19.28 -13.93 -12.94
N CYS A 105 19.23 -14.87 -11.99
CA CYS A 105 19.36 -14.63 -10.55
C CYS A 105 20.77 -14.89 -10.01
N LYS A 106 21.80 -14.98 -10.86
CA LYS A 106 23.14 -15.47 -10.47
C LYS A 106 23.82 -14.65 -9.37
N ASP A 107 23.53 -13.36 -9.34
CA ASP A 107 24.08 -12.40 -8.38
C ASP A 107 23.24 -12.29 -7.10
N GLU A 108 22.14 -13.05 -7.01
CA GLU A 108 21.22 -13.09 -5.88
C GLU A 108 21.37 -14.35 -5.04
N VAL A 109 21.39 -14.17 -3.72
CA VAL A 109 21.18 -15.24 -2.76
C VAL A 109 19.71 -15.24 -2.38
N ILE A 110 18.94 -16.15 -2.96
CA ILE A 110 17.49 -16.19 -2.80
C ILE A 110 17.12 -16.91 -1.49
N THR A 111 16.33 -16.25 -0.64
CA THR A 111 15.70 -16.80 0.55
C THR A 111 14.18 -16.66 0.44
N ARG A 112 13.44 -17.77 0.51
CA ARG A 112 11.97 -17.73 0.49
C ARG A 112 11.42 -17.74 1.90
N VAL A 113 10.56 -16.78 2.22
CA VAL A 113 9.97 -16.62 3.56
C VAL A 113 8.45 -16.56 3.48
N ASP A 114 7.78 -17.00 4.54
CA ASP A 114 6.31 -16.93 4.63
C ASP A 114 5.85 -15.54 5.11
N THR A 115 6.72 -14.79 5.79
CA THR A 115 6.49 -13.40 6.21
C THR A 115 7.79 -12.60 6.14
N ILE A 116 7.72 -11.33 5.72
CA ILE A 116 8.87 -10.44 5.68
C ILE A 116 8.96 -9.70 7.02
N ALA A 117 10.00 -9.97 7.81
CA ALA A 117 10.26 -9.27 9.05
C ALA A 117 10.68 -7.81 8.75
N LYS A 118 10.08 -6.84 9.44
CA LYS A 118 10.36 -5.40 9.27
C LYS A 118 11.63 -4.92 10.01
N ASP A 119 12.44 -5.83 10.55
CA ASP A 119 13.46 -5.50 11.57
C ASP A 119 14.87 -5.30 10.99
N ASP A 120 15.11 -5.62 9.72
CA ASP A 120 16.40 -5.34 9.10
C ASP A 120 16.44 -3.88 8.62
N GLN A 121 17.03 -3.00 9.43
CA GLN A 121 17.24 -1.57 9.13
C GLN A 121 18.09 -1.32 7.86
N GLU A 122 18.64 -2.37 7.25
CA GLU A 122 19.53 -2.34 6.09
C GLU A 122 18.91 -2.97 4.82
N ALA A 123 17.72 -3.56 4.92
CA ALA A 123 17.05 -4.21 3.79
C ALA A 123 15.99 -3.30 3.14
N VAL A 124 16.07 -3.14 1.82
CA VAL A 124 15.09 -2.36 1.05
C VAL A 124 13.89 -3.25 0.73
N LEU A 125 12.69 -2.81 1.11
CA LEU A 125 11.43 -3.49 0.80
C LEU A 125 10.86 -3.03 -0.54
N CYS A 126 10.78 -3.95 -1.49
CA CYS A 126 10.14 -3.79 -2.79
C CYS A 126 8.76 -4.47 -2.79
N PHE A 127 7.78 -3.86 -3.46
CA PHE A 127 6.49 -4.48 -3.72
C PHE A 127 5.96 -4.09 -5.10
N TYR A 128 5.30 -5.03 -5.78
CA TYR A 128 4.71 -4.80 -7.09
C TYR A 128 3.42 -5.59 -7.27
N LYS A 129 2.59 -5.14 -8.21
CA LYS A 129 1.33 -5.80 -8.54
C LYS A 129 1.53 -6.86 -9.62
N THR A 130 1.13 -8.09 -9.34
CA THR A 130 1.22 -9.22 -10.29
C THR A 130 0.05 -9.19 -11.28
N ALA A 131 0.16 -9.91 -12.40
CA ALA A 131 -0.86 -10.04 -13.44
C ALA A 131 -2.24 -10.54 -12.95
N LYS A 132 -2.33 -11.11 -11.74
CA LYS A 132 -3.57 -11.60 -11.11
C LYS A 132 -4.16 -10.65 -10.08
N ASP A 133 -3.85 -9.35 -10.16
CA ASP A 133 -4.25 -8.33 -9.18
C ASP A 133 -3.74 -8.58 -7.73
N CYS A 134 -2.78 -9.47 -7.54
CA CYS A 134 -2.14 -9.73 -6.25
C CYS A 134 -0.96 -8.78 -6.00
N VAL A 135 -0.62 -8.56 -4.73
CA VAL A 135 0.56 -7.78 -4.34
C VAL A 135 1.68 -8.74 -3.96
N MET A 136 2.79 -8.65 -4.69
CA MET A 136 4.01 -9.39 -4.41
C MET A 136 4.98 -8.49 -3.64
N MET A 137 5.60 -9.04 -2.59
CA MET A 137 6.57 -8.32 -1.76
C MET A 137 7.89 -9.09 -1.68
N PHE A 138 9.00 -8.37 -1.69
CA PHE A 138 10.33 -8.92 -1.48
C PHE A 138 11.26 -7.87 -0.89
N THR A 139 12.28 -8.29 -0.16
CA THR A 139 13.33 -7.42 0.38
C THR A 139 14.67 -7.78 -0.24
N TYR A 140 15.56 -6.81 -0.38
CA TYR A 140 16.95 -7.08 -0.73
C TYR A 140 17.93 -6.32 0.17
N ALA A 141 19.06 -6.95 0.45
CA ALA A 141 20.18 -6.38 1.20
C ALA A 141 21.49 -6.73 0.49
N GLU A 142 22.42 -5.79 0.39
CA GLU A 142 23.72 -6.05 -0.21
C GLU A 142 24.66 -6.75 0.79
N LEU A 143 25.30 -7.84 0.38
CA LEU A 143 26.31 -8.53 1.17
C LEU A 143 27.69 -7.91 0.94
N PRO A 144 28.60 -8.01 1.93
CA PRO A 144 30.00 -7.59 1.78
C PRO A 144 30.76 -8.36 0.69
N SER A 145 30.18 -9.44 0.15
CA SER A 145 30.71 -10.21 -0.97
C SER A 145 30.38 -9.63 -2.35
N GLY A 146 29.62 -8.52 -2.41
CA GLY A 146 29.16 -7.91 -3.67
C GLY A 146 27.94 -8.61 -4.30
N LYS A 147 27.36 -9.61 -3.63
CA LYS A 147 26.07 -10.22 -3.99
C LYS A 147 24.94 -9.56 -3.22
N SER A 148 23.70 -9.65 -3.68
CA SER A 148 22.52 -9.24 -2.90
C SER A 148 21.79 -10.45 -2.32
N ASN A 149 21.39 -10.37 -1.05
CA ASN A 149 20.47 -11.31 -0.42
C ASN A 149 19.05 -10.86 -0.74
N LEU A 150 18.29 -11.71 -1.41
CA LEU A 150 16.95 -11.44 -1.90
C LEU A 150 15.97 -12.31 -1.13
N THR A 151 15.21 -11.70 -0.22
CA THR A 151 14.17 -12.33 0.59
C THR A 151 12.81 -12.19 -0.10
N VAL A 152 12.28 -13.28 -0.64
CA VAL A 152 11.07 -13.29 -1.47
C VAL A 152 9.91 -13.92 -0.71
N LEU A 153 8.75 -13.25 -0.69
CA LEU A 153 7.54 -13.82 -0.12
C LEU A 153 7.09 -15.05 -0.92
N ARG A 154 6.76 -16.15 -0.24
CA ARG A 154 6.46 -17.42 -0.91
C ARG A 154 5.17 -17.39 -1.74
N GLU A 155 4.16 -16.69 -1.23
CA GLU A 155 2.86 -16.54 -1.87
C GLU A 155 2.49 -15.05 -1.88
N PRO A 156 2.07 -14.49 -3.04
CA PRO A 156 1.66 -13.10 -3.10
C PRO A 156 0.37 -12.89 -2.32
N GLU A 157 0.26 -11.73 -1.67
CA GLU A 157 -0.95 -11.34 -0.97
C GLU A 157 -2.04 -10.96 -1.98
N CYS A 158 -2.93 -11.91 -2.26
CA CYS A 158 -4.10 -11.69 -3.11
C CYS A 158 -5.28 -11.30 -2.22
N GLY A 159 -5.75 -10.05 -2.34
CA GLY A 159 -7.04 -9.68 -1.80
C GLY A 159 -8.13 -10.47 -2.53
N THR A 160 -8.77 -11.42 -1.87
CA THR A 160 -9.98 -12.02 -2.42
C THR A 160 -11.10 -11.01 -2.22
N ALA A 161 -11.61 -10.44 -3.32
CA ALA A 161 -12.88 -9.74 -3.25
C ALA A 161 -13.90 -10.75 -2.69
N PRO A 162 -14.59 -10.46 -1.57
CA PRO A 162 -15.57 -11.37 -1.04
C PRO A 162 -16.63 -11.59 -2.11
N ASN A 163 -16.78 -12.84 -2.55
CA ASN A 163 -17.74 -13.20 -3.59
C ASN A 163 -19.12 -12.64 -3.22
N ALA A 164 -19.77 -11.94 -4.15
CA ALA A 164 -21.11 -11.37 -3.89
C ALA A 164 -22.11 -12.43 -3.38
N MET A 165 -21.93 -13.69 -3.81
CA MET A 165 -22.70 -14.84 -3.35
C MET A 165 -22.50 -15.18 -1.87
N THR A 166 -21.27 -15.06 -1.32
CA THR A 166 -21.02 -15.37 0.11
C THR A 166 -21.63 -14.31 1.01
N ILE A 167 -21.54 -13.04 0.61
CA ILE A 167 -22.19 -11.92 1.30
C ILE A 167 -23.70 -12.11 1.27
N LEU A 168 -24.28 -12.42 0.10
CA LEU A 168 -25.72 -12.65 -0.04
C LEU A 168 -26.21 -13.78 0.87
N LEU A 169 -25.52 -14.93 0.87
CA LEU A 169 -25.89 -16.08 1.69
C LEU A 169 -25.79 -15.79 3.19
N ALA A 170 -24.76 -15.06 3.63
CA ALA A 170 -24.61 -14.66 5.02
C ALA A 170 -25.75 -13.74 5.49
N VAL A 171 -26.10 -12.74 4.66
CA VAL A 171 -27.20 -11.81 4.97
C VAL A 171 -28.54 -12.55 5.00
N VAL A 172 -28.85 -13.35 3.98
CA VAL A 172 -30.12 -14.11 3.94
C VAL A 172 -30.21 -15.11 5.09
N GLY A 173 -29.13 -15.83 5.37
CA GLY A 173 -29.06 -16.78 6.47
C GLY A 173 -29.31 -16.12 7.83
N SER A 174 -28.72 -14.95 8.08
CA SER A 174 -28.93 -14.23 9.35
C SER A 174 -30.37 -13.75 9.51
N ILE A 175 -31.01 -13.24 8.45
CA ILE A 175 -32.42 -12.80 8.48
C ILE A 175 -33.36 -13.96 8.80
N ILE A 176 -33.17 -15.12 8.14
CA ILE A 176 -34.00 -16.31 8.39
C ILE A 176 -33.83 -16.79 9.83
N LEU A 177 -32.60 -16.83 10.33
CA LEU A 177 -32.29 -17.32 11.68
C LEU A 177 -32.91 -16.41 12.75
N ILE A 178 -32.81 -15.09 12.58
CA ILE A 178 -33.47 -14.11 13.46
C ILE A 178 -34.99 -14.26 13.40
N GLY A 179 -35.57 -14.43 12.20
CA GLY A 179 -37.00 -14.65 12.02
C GLY A 179 -37.51 -15.91 12.74
N LEU A 180 -36.80 -17.03 12.60
CA LEU A 180 -37.13 -18.28 13.30
C LEU A 180 -37.02 -18.14 14.82
N ALA A 181 -35.99 -17.43 15.31
CA ALA A 181 -35.84 -17.17 16.74
C ALA A 181 -37.00 -16.33 17.29
N LEU A 182 -37.41 -15.27 16.59
CA LEU A 182 -38.56 -14.45 16.99
C LEU A 182 -39.87 -15.25 16.97
N LEU A 183 -40.08 -16.09 15.96
CA LEU A 183 -41.25 -16.96 15.89
C LEU A 183 -41.26 -18.01 17.01
N ALA A 184 -40.11 -18.60 17.34
CA ALA A 184 -39.99 -19.56 18.43
C ALA A 184 -40.25 -18.89 19.79
N ILE A 185 -39.69 -17.70 20.02
CA ILE A 185 -39.93 -16.90 21.24
C ILE A 185 -41.41 -16.53 21.33
N TRP A 186 -42.02 -16.02 20.26
CA TRP A 186 -43.43 -15.68 20.23
C TRP A 186 -44.31 -16.90 20.52
N LYS A 187 -44.02 -18.04 19.89
CA LYS A 187 -44.74 -19.29 20.12
C LYS A 187 -44.57 -19.78 21.57
N LEU A 188 -43.39 -19.67 22.15
CA LEU A 188 -43.16 -19.99 23.57
C LEU A 188 -43.96 -19.07 24.49
N LEU A 189 -43.95 -17.76 24.24
CA LEU A 189 -44.71 -16.78 25.03
C LEU A 189 -46.22 -17.04 24.95
N VAL A 190 -46.75 -17.27 23.74
CA VAL A 190 -48.16 -17.61 23.53
C VAL A 190 -48.51 -18.92 24.22
N THR A 191 -47.67 -19.96 24.09
CA THR A 191 -47.89 -21.25 24.75
C THR A 191 -47.91 -21.13 26.27
N ILE A 192 -47.03 -20.30 26.85
CA ILE A 192 -47.01 -20.03 28.29
C ILE A 192 -48.27 -19.27 28.72
N HIS A 193 -48.67 -18.25 27.95
CA HIS A 193 -49.87 -17.46 28.25
C HIS A 193 -51.13 -18.33 28.20
N ASP A 194 -51.29 -19.13 27.14
CA ASP A 194 -52.40 -20.06 26.96
C ASP A 194 -52.45 -21.11 28.09
N ARG A 195 -51.30 -21.68 28.47
CA ARG A 195 -51.23 -22.61 29.63
C ARG A 195 -51.57 -21.93 30.97
N ARG A 196 -51.18 -20.67 31.17
CA ARG A 196 -51.52 -19.91 32.37
C ARG A 196 -53.02 -19.63 32.44
N GLU A 197 -53.63 -19.18 31.35
CA GLU A 197 -55.06 -18.96 31.25
C GLU A 197 -55.83 -20.28 31.45
N PHE A 198 -55.43 -21.36 30.79
CA PHE A 198 -56.06 -22.67 30.94
C PHE A 198 -56.03 -23.20 32.39
N ALA A 199 -54.91 -23.02 33.09
CA ALA A 199 -54.80 -23.40 34.51
C ALA A 199 -55.74 -22.57 35.40
N LYS A 200 -55.86 -21.26 35.12
CA LYS A 200 -56.79 -20.37 35.81
C LYS A 200 -58.25 -20.80 35.58
N PHE A 201 -58.63 -21.06 34.32
CA PHE A 201 -59.98 -21.55 33.97
C PHE A 201 -60.33 -22.88 34.66
N GLN A 202 -59.40 -23.84 34.76
CA GLN A 202 -59.68 -25.10 35.46
C GLN A 202 -59.93 -24.91 36.96
N SER A 203 -59.19 -24.00 37.61
CA SER A 203 -59.37 -23.69 39.03
C SER A 203 -60.72 -23.02 39.34
N GLU A 204 -61.21 -22.18 38.42
CA GLU A 204 -62.53 -21.57 38.56
C GLU A 204 -63.65 -22.61 38.36
N ARG A 205 -63.48 -23.54 37.41
CA ARG A 205 -64.44 -24.64 37.18
C ARG A 205 -64.51 -25.65 38.33
N SER A 206 -63.38 -25.97 38.97
CA SER A 206 -63.39 -26.88 40.13
C SER A 206 -64.07 -26.23 41.33
N ARG A 207 -63.78 -24.96 41.62
CA ARG A 207 -64.44 -24.21 42.71
C ARG A 207 -65.96 -24.12 42.51
N ALA A 208 -66.43 -23.83 41.29
CA ALA A 208 -67.86 -23.79 40.96
C ALA A 208 -68.56 -25.16 41.09
N ARG A 209 -67.83 -26.28 41.05
CA ARG A 209 -68.38 -27.63 41.25
C ARG A 209 -68.61 -28.02 42.71
N TYR A 210 -68.03 -27.30 43.68
CA TYR A 210 -68.18 -27.57 45.12
C TYR A 210 -69.20 -26.64 45.82
N GLU A 211 -69.79 -25.69 45.08
CA GLU A 211 -70.83 -24.77 45.58
C GLU A 211 -72.26 -25.18 45.17
N MET A 212 -72.46 -26.44 44.72
CA MET A 212 -73.78 -27.05 44.46
C MET A 212 -74.05 -28.20 45.41
#